data_AF-A0A7V9BZU8-F1
#
_entry.id   AF-A0A7V9BZU8-F1
#
_cell.length_a   1.000
_cell.length_b   1.000
_cell.length_c   1.000
_cell.angle_alpha   90.00
_cell.angle_beta   90.00
_cell.angle_gamma   90.00
#
_symmetry.space_group_name_H-M   'P 1'
#
loop_
_entity.id
_entity.type
_entity.pdbx_description
1 polymer ?
#
loop_
_entity_poly.entity_id
_entity_poly.type
_entity_poly.pdbx_seq_one_letter_code
_entity_poly.pdbx_strand_id
1 'polypeptide(L)'
;MSPPADDWTRRLGQGPPGTEAVPAATVVLLRDTDDGLETLMVRRNSKLAFAGGMWVFPGGRVDPDDVPDDGDVIEAARRAAVREAREEADLAV
;
A
#
# COMPACT_ATOMS: atom_id res chain seq x y z
N MET A 1 14.99 -16.68 -18.41
CA MET A 1 13.65 -17.29 -18.51
C MET A 1 12.74 -16.49 -17.59
N SER A 2 11.97 -15.56 -18.14
CA SER A 2 11.05 -14.72 -17.35
C SER A 2 9.84 -15.56 -16.93
N PRO A 3 9.35 -15.47 -15.68
CA PRO A 3 8.12 -16.15 -15.29
C PRO A 3 6.91 -15.52 -16.03
N PRO A 4 5.86 -16.30 -16.33
CA PRO A 4 4.68 -15.81 -17.04
C PRO A 4 3.92 -14.79 -16.16
N ALA A 5 3.44 -13.72 -16.79
CA ALA A 5 2.90 -12.53 -16.14
C ALA A 5 1.53 -12.73 -15.43
N ASP A 6 1.05 -13.97 -15.31
CA ASP A 6 -0.36 -14.26 -15.06
C ASP A 6 -0.62 -14.97 -13.71
N ASP A 7 0.45 -15.34 -12.98
CA ASP A 7 0.38 -16.19 -11.77
C ASP A 7 0.31 -15.38 -10.45
N TRP A 8 0.63 -14.09 -10.48
CA TRP A 8 0.75 -13.28 -9.27
C TRP A 8 -0.58 -13.04 -8.55
N THR A 9 -1.67 -12.83 -9.30
CA THR A 9 -3.01 -12.55 -8.75
C THR A 9 -3.59 -13.75 -7.99
N ARG A 10 -3.24 -14.98 -8.41
CA ARG A 10 -3.77 -16.22 -7.82
C ARG A 10 -3.07 -16.61 -6.51
N ARG A 11 -1.80 -16.20 -6.33
CA ARG A 11 -0.98 -16.57 -5.17
C ARG A 11 -1.14 -15.61 -3.98
N LEU A 12 -1.54 -14.37 -4.23
CA LEU A 12 -1.79 -13.38 -3.16
C LEU A 12 -3.20 -13.50 -2.57
N GLY A 13 -4.16 -14.07 -3.29
CA GLY A 13 -5.56 -14.17 -2.85
C GLY A 13 -5.88 -15.34 -1.92
N GLN A 14 -4.96 -16.28 -1.71
CA GLN A 14 -5.22 -17.49 -0.91
C GLN A 14 -4.21 -17.61 0.22
N GLY A 15 -4.49 -16.93 1.33
CA GLY A 15 -3.90 -17.28 2.62
C GLY A 15 -4.26 -18.73 3.00
N PRO A 16 -3.68 -19.28 4.09
CA PRO A 16 -4.12 -20.58 4.60
C PRO A 16 -5.66 -20.60 4.73
N PRO A 17 -6.32 -21.76 4.51
CA PRO A 17 -7.77 -21.85 4.56
C PRO A 17 -8.33 -21.18 5.83
N GLY A 18 -9.14 -20.14 5.67
CA GLY A 18 -9.70 -19.35 6.77
C GLY A 18 -9.07 -17.96 7.01
N THR A 19 -8.03 -17.57 6.26
CA THR A 19 -7.50 -16.20 6.28
C THR A 19 -7.78 -15.51 4.95
N GLU A 20 -8.87 -14.75 4.90
CA GLU A 20 -9.21 -13.94 3.74
C GLU A 20 -8.18 -12.81 3.58
N ALA A 21 -7.66 -12.63 2.36
CA ALA A 21 -6.72 -11.56 2.06
C ALA A 21 -7.43 -10.21 2.21
N VAL A 22 -6.80 -9.30 2.95
CA VAL A 22 -7.37 -7.98 3.20
C VAL A 22 -6.85 -7.01 2.14
N PRO A 23 -7.73 -6.31 1.39
CA PRO A 23 -7.32 -5.28 0.44
C PRO A 23 -6.53 -4.17 1.13
N ALA A 24 -5.45 -3.74 0.50
CA ALA A 24 -4.56 -2.69 1.00
C ALA A 24 -3.98 -1.90 -0.16
N ALA A 25 -3.56 -0.67 0.14
CA ALA A 25 -2.91 0.24 -0.80
C ALA A 25 -1.58 0.75 -0.22
N THR A 26 -0.63 1.04 -1.10
CA THR A 26 0.68 1.60 -0.76
C THR A 26 1.00 2.71 -1.74
N VAL A 27 1.49 3.85 -1.25
CA VAL A 27 1.87 5.00 -2.06
C VAL A 27 3.39 5.13 -2.14
N VAL A 28 3.92 5.29 -3.34
CA VAL A 28 5.33 5.59 -3.59
C VAL A 28 5.41 7.00 -4.15
N LEU A 29 5.67 7.98 -3.28
CA LEU A 29 5.83 9.37 -3.69
C LEU A 29 7.24 9.58 -4.22
N LEU A 30 7.34 10.04 -5.47
CA LEU A 30 8.60 10.29 -6.15
C LEU A 30 8.82 11.78 -6.38
N ARG A 31 10.08 12.21 -6.34
CA ARG A 31 10.51 13.51 -6.86
C ARG A 31 11.83 13.37 -7.62
N ASP A 32 11.99 14.20 -8.64
CA ASP A 32 13.27 14.36 -9.34
C ASP A 32 14.21 15.26 -8.52
N THR A 33 15.50 14.94 -8.54
CA THR A 33 16.60 15.77 -8.05
C THR A 33 17.78 15.75 -9.03
N ASP A 34 18.77 16.62 -8.82
CA ASP A 34 20.00 16.63 -9.64
C ASP A 34 20.78 15.31 -9.56
N ASP A 35 20.58 14.53 -8.49
CA ASP A 35 21.24 13.24 -8.25
C ASP A 35 20.37 12.02 -8.62
N GLY A 36 19.15 12.24 -9.13
CA GLY A 36 18.22 11.20 -9.57
C GLY A 36 16.88 11.22 -8.85
N LEU A 37 16.19 10.06 -8.83
CA LEU A 37 14.90 9.94 -8.16
C LEU A 37 15.06 9.74 -6.66
N GLU A 38 14.27 10.47 -5.89
CA GLU A 38 14.09 10.25 -4.47
C GLU A 38 12.66 9.80 -4.16
N THR A 39 12.49 9.05 -3.07
CA THR A 39 11.20 8.61 -2.58
C THR A 39 11.05 8.88 -1.09
N LEU A 40 9.82 9.13 -0.64
CA LEU A 40 9.51 9.15 0.79
C LEU A 40 9.37 7.73 1.32
N MET A 41 9.98 7.46 2.48
CA MET A 41 9.71 6.29 3.31
C MET A 41 9.48 6.73 4.76
N VAL A 42 8.69 5.97 5.51
CA VAL A 42 8.45 6.17 6.94
C VAL A 42 9.06 5.01 7.73
N ARG A 43 9.56 5.30 8.94
CA ARG A 43 10.09 4.27 9.83
C ARG A 43 9.01 3.83 10.79
N ARG A 44 8.57 2.58 10.70
CA ARG A 44 7.55 2.04 11.61
C ARG A 44 8.04 2.06 13.06
N ASN A 45 7.14 2.37 13.98
CA ASN A 45 7.43 2.30 15.41
C ASN A 45 7.96 0.90 15.79
N SER A 46 9.10 0.85 16.49
CA SER A 46 9.78 -0.40 16.86
C SER A 46 8.97 -1.32 17.78
N LYS A 47 7.89 -0.80 18.39
CA LYS A 47 7.00 -1.56 19.28
C LYS A 47 5.89 -2.32 18.54
N LEU A 48 5.79 -2.22 17.21
CA LEU A 48 4.78 -2.94 16.43
C LEU A 48 5.15 -4.42 16.27
N ALA A 49 4.18 -5.31 16.50
CA ALA A 49 4.36 -6.77 16.49
C ALA A 49 4.79 -7.35 15.14
N PHE A 50 4.65 -6.59 14.06
CA PHE A 50 5.11 -6.94 12.72
C PHE A 50 5.84 -5.73 12.11
N ALA A 51 7.04 -5.95 11.57
CA ALA A 51 7.85 -4.93 10.88
C ALA A 51 8.29 -3.70 11.71
N GLY A 52 8.31 -3.79 13.04
CA GLY A 52 8.79 -2.70 13.89
C GLY A 52 10.22 -2.26 13.53
N GLY A 53 10.43 -0.95 13.36
CA GLY A 53 11.73 -0.35 13.06
C GLY A 53 12.16 -0.41 11.59
N MET A 54 11.40 -1.08 10.70
CA MET A 54 11.65 -1.11 9.27
C MET A 54 11.24 0.19 8.59
N TRP A 55 11.95 0.54 7.52
CA TRP A 55 11.52 1.57 6.57
C TRP A 55 10.49 0.97 5.62
N VAL A 56 9.36 1.65 5.47
CA VAL A 56 8.26 1.24 4.58
C VAL A 56 7.79 2.44 3.78
N PHE A 57 7.11 2.18 2.67
CA PHE A 57 6.30 3.19 2.02
C PHE A 57 5.01 3.41 2.82
N PRO A 58 4.45 4.62 2.84
CA PRO A 58 3.16 4.86 3.48
C PRO A 58 2.05 4.02 2.86
N GLY A 59 1.14 3.53 3.67
CA GLY A 59 0.02 2.74 3.18
C GLY A 59 -0.62 1.85 4.24
N GLY A 60 -1.79 1.31 3.89
CA GLY A 60 -2.62 0.60 4.82
C GLY A 60 -3.81 -0.07 4.15
N ARG A 61 -4.78 -0.47 4.97
CA ARG A 61 -5.97 -1.20 4.54
C ARG A 61 -6.89 -0.29 3.74
N VAL A 62 -7.59 -0.85 2.76
CA VAL A 62 -8.74 -0.18 2.14
C VAL A 62 -9.93 -0.31 3.10
N ASP A 63 -10.43 0.83 3.58
CA ASP A 63 -11.57 0.88 4.48
C ASP A 63 -12.89 0.96 3.69
N PRO A 64 -14.05 0.61 4.30
CA PRO A 64 -15.35 0.70 3.62
C PRO A 64 -15.64 2.08 3.04
N ASP A 65 -15.19 3.15 3.71
CA ASP A 65 -15.38 4.54 3.30
C ASP A 65 -14.54 4.91 2.06
N ASP A 66 -13.50 4.12 1.75
CA ASP A 66 -12.73 4.31 0.53
C ASP A 66 -13.48 3.75 -0.69
N VAL A 67 -14.44 2.84 -0.52
CA VAL A 67 -15.10 2.15 -1.63
C VAL A 67 -16.19 3.03 -2.26
N PRO A 68 -16.09 3.38 -3.57
CA PRO A 68 -17.14 4.13 -4.26
C PRO A 68 -18.40 3.29 -4.45
N ASP A 69 -19.54 3.95 -4.71
CA ASP A 69 -20.85 3.29 -4.88
C ASP A 69 -20.88 2.24 -5.99
N ASP A 70 -20.07 2.41 -7.04
CA ASP A 70 -19.95 1.47 -8.16
C ASP A 70 -18.99 0.30 -7.86
N GLY A 71 -18.34 0.31 -6.70
CA GLY A 71 -17.43 -0.75 -6.25
C GLY A 71 -16.09 -0.78 -6.99
N ASP A 72 -15.68 0.31 -7.66
CA ASP A 72 -14.37 0.37 -8.33
C ASP A 72 -13.22 0.20 -7.32
N VAL A 73 -12.58 -0.97 -7.39
CA VAL A 73 -11.49 -1.38 -6.50
C VAL A 73 -10.22 -0.55 -6.69
N ILE A 74 -9.98 -0.01 -7.88
CA ILE A 74 -8.80 0.80 -8.15
C ILE A 74 -8.98 2.20 -7.56
N GLU A 75 -10.17 2.77 -7.70
CA GLU A 75 -10.52 4.04 -7.07
C GLU A 75 -10.51 3.90 -5.55
N ALA A 76 -11.02 2.80 -5.00
CA ALA A 76 -10.92 2.51 -3.57
C ALA A 76 -9.46 2.43 -3.07
N ALA A 77 -8.59 1.75 -3.81
CA ALA A 77 -7.17 1.69 -3.48
C ALA A 77 -6.50 3.07 -3.54
N ARG A 78 -6.89 3.94 -4.48
CA ARG A 78 -6.36 5.32 -4.58
C ARG A 78 -6.78 6.16 -3.38
N ARG A 79 -8.06 6.10 -2.99
CA ARG A 79 -8.58 6.81 -1.80
C ARG A 79 -7.87 6.37 -0.52
N ALA A 80 -7.71 5.05 -0.34
CA ALA A 80 -6.94 4.50 0.77
C ALA A 80 -5.49 5.02 0.76
N ALA A 81 -4.81 4.99 -0.38
CA ALA A 81 -3.45 5.50 -0.50
C ALA A 81 -3.32 6.99 -0.13
N VAL A 82 -4.26 7.83 -0.56
CA VAL A 82 -4.30 9.27 -0.23
C VAL A 82 -4.55 9.48 1.27
N ARG A 83 -5.51 8.74 1.86
CA ARG A 83 -5.82 8.81 3.29
C ARG A 83 -4.60 8.41 4.13
N GLU A 84 -3.98 7.28 3.84
CA GLU A 84 -2.81 6.78 4.56
C GLU A 84 -1.60 7.71 4.41
N ALA A 85 -1.38 8.31 3.23
CA ALA A 85 -0.32 9.30 3.03
C ALA A 85 -0.50 10.53 3.94
N ARG A 86 -1.74 10.98 4.14
CA ARG A 86 -2.07 12.07 5.07
C ARG A 86 -1.84 11.64 6.52
N GLU A 87 -2.33 10.47 6.91
CA GLU A 87 -2.26 10.00 8.31
C GLU A 87 -0.83 9.68 8.77
N GLU A 88 -0.01 9.06 7.92
CA GLU A 88 1.34 8.61 8.30
C GLU A 88 2.44 9.63 8.04
N ALA A 89 2.24 10.55 7.08
CA ALA A 89 3.27 11.47 6.61
C ALA A 89 2.84 12.93 6.46
N ASP A 90 1.60 13.28 6.83
CA ASP A 90 1.01 14.63 6.67
C ASP A 90 1.11 15.17 5.22
N LEU A 91 1.00 14.26 4.25
CA LEU A 91 1.13 14.59 2.83
C LEU A 91 -0.24 14.78 2.16
N ALA A 92 -0.39 15.87 1.42
CA ALA A 92 -1.48 16.04 0.46
C ALA A 92 -1.01 15.60 -0.93
N VAL A 93 -1.63 14.54 -1.46
CA VAL A 93 -1.37 13.93 -2.78
C VAL A 93 -2.66 13.73 -3.55
#